data_AF-A0A7C4AUZ1-F1
#
_entry.id   AF-A0A7C4AUZ1-F1
#
_cell.length_a   1.000
_cell.length_b   1.000
_cell.length_c   1.000
_cell.angle_alpha   90.00
_cell.angle_beta   90.00
_cell.angle_gamma   90.00
#
_symmetry.space_group_name_H-M   'P 1'
#
loop_
_entity.id
_entity.type
_entity.pdbx_description
1 polymer ?
#
loop_
_entity_poly.entity_id
_entity_poly.type
_entity_poly.pdbx_seq_one_letter_code
_entity_poly.pdbx_strand_id
1 'polypeptide(L)'
;MRKNWFLILVIFLSQRLFGAGLGTGGYYELEYNWRQNYSDTFDWNLSRPKHYFQTKFWGNPFYGVDFYSQIAARTNENENNKNRLELERFWAKYWFKWGELYYLLKEERHWIDSPLLRLVDPGRASDNYQGQASRLNLFWSGGELNLLYRQARPHYHTVWSDGEWYGSFYDTFGDGLIFNFKQYIYDNQKSNIQLSTNLGWLSSQQQVSKFSEQYSPLVLAQRQRLNEVYRTDCRLNTLQFNWISEYALSRTDSADLFPAWASELRDFHLGPFWFLVRYYDYHRNFRSDLSRNFGWQIGDWGEKQFGRRGYNSQISYLLPKKMITLTYQHNYYASEIKSVTRIRIGGETIWWKFLRNRKFIIMIMEKFIWNFSKALKEKSPPKTTRPRTEISRRRFWKCRRKILVPLVAVSSAIRILIPGRGWENE
;
A
#
# COMPACT_ATOMS: atom_id res chain seq x y z
N MET A 1 -25.18 22.18 -12.89
CA MET A 1 -24.04 21.63 -13.67
C MET A 1 -23.89 20.09 -13.62
N ARG A 2 -24.64 19.33 -12.80
CA ARG A 2 -24.50 17.86 -12.66
C ARG A 2 -25.02 16.99 -13.82
N LYS A 3 -25.86 17.52 -14.72
CA LYS A 3 -26.52 16.74 -15.80
C LYS A 3 -25.77 16.73 -17.13
N ASN A 4 -24.82 17.64 -17.34
CA ASN A 4 -24.25 17.86 -18.68
C ASN A 4 -23.11 16.90 -19.05
N TRP A 5 -22.29 16.47 -18.08
CA TRP A 5 -21.20 15.53 -18.35
C TRP A 5 -21.68 14.14 -18.75
N PHE A 6 -22.73 13.64 -18.10
CA PHE A 6 -23.36 12.36 -18.46
C PHE A 6 -23.96 12.42 -19.87
N LEU A 7 -24.60 13.54 -20.21
CA LEU A 7 -25.16 13.74 -21.55
C LEU A 7 -24.07 13.79 -22.63
N ILE A 8 -22.95 14.47 -22.38
CA ILE A 8 -21.82 14.54 -23.32
C ILE A 8 -21.20 13.15 -23.52
N LEU A 9 -21.04 12.36 -22.45
CA LEU A 9 -20.54 10.99 -22.54
C LEU A 9 -21.50 10.08 -23.33
N VAL A 10 -22.81 10.20 -23.08
CA VAL A 10 -23.85 9.46 -23.80
C VAL A 10 -23.94 9.86 -25.27
N ILE A 11 -23.77 11.14 -25.61
CA ILE A 11 -23.76 11.64 -26.99
C ILE A 11 -22.49 11.15 -27.73
N PHE A 12 -21.33 11.17 -27.08
CA PHE A 12 -20.09 10.64 -27.68
C PHE A 12 -20.16 9.12 -27.89
N LEU A 13 -20.80 8.39 -26.96
CA LEU A 13 -21.05 6.96 -27.10
C LEU A 13 -22.08 6.67 -28.20
N SER A 14 -23.20 7.39 -28.24
CA SER A 14 -24.28 7.12 -29.18
C SER A 14 -23.90 7.39 -30.64
N GLN A 15 -23.10 8.42 -30.92
CA GLN A 15 -22.69 8.73 -32.30
C GLN A 15 -21.73 7.69 -32.90
N ARG A 16 -21.06 6.86 -32.09
CA ARG A 16 -20.23 5.74 -32.59
C ARG A 16 -20.89 4.36 -32.45
N LEU A 17 -21.86 4.20 -31.56
CA LEU A 17 -22.56 2.93 -31.32
C LEU A 17 -23.45 2.49 -32.49
N PHE A 18 -23.93 3.41 -33.33
CA PHE A 18 -24.85 3.06 -34.44
C PHE A 18 -24.18 2.90 -35.81
N GLY A 19 -22.87 3.15 -35.94
CA GLY A 19 -22.18 3.18 -37.24
C GLY A 19 -21.07 2.15 -37.48
N ALA A 20 -20.58 1.47 -36.44
CA ALA A 20 -19.53 0.46 -36.57
C ALA A 20 -20.10 -0.91 -36.20
N GLY A 21 -20.00 -1.88 -37.13
CA GLY A 21 -20.36 -3.26 -36.87
C GLY A 21 -19.73 -3.73 -35.56
N LEU A 22 -20.57 -4.05 -34.59
CA LEU A 22 -20.18 -4.59 -33.29
C LEU A 22 -19.53 -5.96 -33.52
N GLY A 23 -18.22 -5.98 -33.73
CA GLY A 23 -17.42 -7.17 -33.52
C GLY A 23 -17.40 -7.44 -32.02
N THR A 24 -18.33 -8.25 -31.53
CA THR A 24 -18.39 -8.63 -30.11
C THR A 24 -17.26 -9.61 -29.80
N GLY A 25 -16.04 -9.10 -29.66
CA GLY A 25 -14.96 -9.79 -28.97
C GLY A 25 -15.17 -9.64 -27.46
N GLY A 26 -15.47 -10.73 -26.78
CA GLY A 26 -15.76 -10.76 -25.35
C GLY A 26 -16.04 -12.17 -24.86
N TYR A 27 -16.02 -12.37 -23.54
CA TYR A 27 -16.53 -13.59 -22.92
C TYR A 27 -17.57 -13.24 -21.88
N TYR A 28 -18.50 -14.17 -21.65
CA TYR A 28 -19.40 -14.13 -20.51
C TYR A 28 -19.01 -15.28 -19.57
N GLU A 29 -18.98 -15.00 -18.28
CA GLU A 29 -18.83 -16.02 -17.25
C GLU A 29 -20.09 -16.02 -16.39
N LEU A 30 -20.62 -17.21 -16.15
CA LEU A 30 -21.78 -17.43 -15.30
C LEU A 30 -21.32 -18.27 -14.11
N GLU A 31 -21.37 -17.66 -12.94
CA GLU A 31 -21.07 -18.34 -11.69
C GLU A 31 -22.39 -18.55 -10.93
N TYR A 32 -22.73 -19.81 -10.67
CA TYR A 32 -23.83 -20.18 -9.82
C TYR A 32 -23.28 -20.85 -8.57
N ASN A 33 -23.49 -20.22 -7.43
CA ASN A 33 -23.18 -20.81 -6.14
C ASN A 33 -24.47 -20.99 -5.34
N TRP A 34 -24.72 -22.24 -4.94
CA TRP A 34 -25.76 -22.57 -3.97
C TRP A 34 -25.39 -22.12 -2.53
N ARG A 35 -24.12 -21.70 -2.31
CA ARG A 35 -23.57 -21.24 -1.02
C ARG A 35 -22.40 -20.29 -1.28
N GLN A 36 -22.56 -18.98 -1.05
CA GLN A 36 -21.43 -18.05 -1.04
C GLN A 36 -21.17 -17.59 0.39
N ASN A 37 -19.97 -17.88 0.88
CA ASN A 37 -19.51 -17.54 2.23
C ASN A 37 -18.77 -16.20 2.17
N TYR A 38 -19.30 -15.15 2.80
CA TYR A 38 -18.63 -13.84 2.87
C TYR A 38 -18.01 -13.52 4.25
N SER A 39 -18.22 -14.36 5.27
CA SER A 39 -17.64 -14.18 6.60
C SER A 39 -16.77 -15.37 7.01
N ASP A 40 -15.56 -15.08 7.50
CA ASP A 40 -14.65 -16.06 8.14
C ASP A 40 -15.26 -16.71 9.40
N THR A 41 -16.40 -16.20 9.90
CA THR A 41 -17.17 -16.78 10.99
C THR A 41 -18.31 -17.61 10.42
N PHE A 42 -18.25 -18.89 10.75
CA PHE A 42 -19.04 -19.97 10.21
C PHE A 42 -20.22 -20.29 11.12
N ASP A 43 -21.44 -19.97 10.69
CA ASP A 43 -22.66 -20.55 11.25
C ASP A 43 -23.25 -21.52 10.21
N TRP A 44 -23.16 -22.82 10.48
CA TRP A 44 -23.86 -23.83 9.70
C TRP A 44 -25.37 -23.56 9.76
N ASN A 45 -25.96 -23.11 8.66
CA ASN A 45 -27.42 -23.08 8.54
C ASN A 45 -27.88 -23.88 7.32
N LEU A 46 -28.07 -25.20 7.51
CA LEU A 46 -28.60 -26.12 6.49
C LEU A 46 -30.07 -25.83 6.13
N SER A 47 -30.79 -25.05 6.95
CA SER A 47 -32.22 -24.78 6.75
C SER A 47 -32.51 -23.61 5.81
N ARG A 48 -31.49 -22.88 5.33
CA ARG A 48 -31.65 -21.66 4.53
C ARG A 48 -30.73 -21.65 3.31
N PRO A 49 -31.13 -22.27 2.18
CA PRO A 49 -30.32 -22.26 0.97
C PRO A 49 -30.15 -20.83 0.43
N LYS A 50 -28.91 -20.46 0.06
CA LYS A 50 -28.57 -19.14 -0.47
C LYS A 50 -28.32 -19.24 -1.97
N HIS A 51 -29.17 -18.65 -2.79
CA HIS A 51 -28.93 -18.58 -4.22
C HIS A 51 -28.06 -17.36 -4.55
N TYR A 52 -26.90 -17.61 -5.15
CA TYR A 52 -26.05 -16.59 -5.75
C TYR A 52 -25.86 -16.88 -7.23
N PHE A 53 -26.27 -15.93 -8.05
CA PHE A 53 -26.06 -15.94 -9.48
C PHE A 53 -25.26 -14.70 -9.85
N GLN A 54 -24.15 -14.87 -10.56
CA GLN A 54 -23.33 -13.76 -11.05
C GLN A 54 -23.06 -13.94 -12.53
N THR A 55 -23.22 -12.86 -13.28
CA THR A 55 -22.84 -12.78 -14.68
C THR A 55 -21.82 -11.67 -14.86
N LYS A 56 -20.67 -12.03 -15.45
CA LYS A 56 -19.63 -11.09 -15.85
C LYS A 56 -19.68 -10.92 -17.35
N PHE A 57 -19.72 -9.68 -17.80
CA PHE A 57 -19.63 -9.28 -19.19
C PHE A 57 -18.35 -8.49 -19.39
N TRP A 58 -17.53 -8.91 -20.33
CA TRP A 58 -16.39 -8.12 -20.80
C TRP A 58 -16.46 -8.04 -22.32
N GLY A 59 -16.25 -6.85 -22.87
CA GLY A 59 -16.24 -6.69 -24.31
C GLY A 59 -15.63 -5.38 -24.79
N ASN A 60 -15.25 -5.37 -26.06
CA ASN A 60 -14.61 -4.24 -26.70
C ASN A 60 -15.47 -3.78 -27.89
N PRO A 61 -16.55 -3.01 -27.64
CA PRO A 61 -17.60 -2.76 -28.62
C PRO A 61 -17.12 -1.96 -29.82
N PHE A 62 -16.03 -1.19 -29.67
CA PHE A 62 -15.39 -0.47 -30.76
C PHE A 62 -13.92 -0.21 -30.44
N TYR A 63 -13.12 0.04 -31.48
CA TYR A 63 -11.71 0.38 -31.33
C TYR A 63 -11.55 1.58 -30.41
N GLY A 64 -10.78 1.42 -29.33
CA GLY A 64 -10.71 2.46 -28.31
C GLY A 64 -11.30 2.05 -26.98
N VAL A 65 -12.34 1.22 -26.98
CA VAL A 65 -13.16 1.05 -25.78
C VAL A 65 -13.19 -0.39 -25.31
N ASP A 66 -12.91 -0.54 -24.02
CA ASP A 66 -13.11 -1.77 -23.27
C ASP A 66 -14.14 -1.47 -22.18
N PHE A 67 -15.09 -2.37 -21.95
CA PHE A 67 -15.94 -2.27 -20.78
C PHE A 67 -16.10 -3.62 -20.08
N TYR A 68 -16.44 -3.55 -18.81
CA TYR A 68 -16.75 -4.69 -17.97
C TYR A 68 -17.95 -4.36 -17.10
N SER A 69 -18.82 -5.35 -16.94
CA SER A 69 -19.98 -5.27 -16.05
C SER A 69 -20.11 -6.60 -15.33
N GLN A 70 -20.36 -6.53 -14.03
CA GLN A 70 -20.64 -7.69 -13.18
C GLN A 70 -21.98 -7.46 -12.52
N ILE A 71 -22.96 -8.27 -12.91
CA ILE A 71 -24.31 -8.21 -12.38
C ILE A 71 -24.52 -9.48 -11.55
N ALA A 72 -25.00 -9.32 -10.33
CA ALA A 72 -25.38 -10.45 -9.49
C ALA A 72 -26.85 -10.39 -9.11
N ALA A 73 -27.47 -11.56 -9.00
CA ALA A 73 -28.76 -11.76 -8.39
C ALA A 73 -28.55 -12.64 -7.15
N ARG A 74 -28.90 -12.13 -5.97
CA ARG A 74 -28.69 -12.85 -4.70
C ARG A 74 -29.87 -12.73 -3.76
N THR A 75 -29.99 -13.73 -2.90
CA THR A 75 -30.92 -13.75 -1.75
C THR A 75 -30.25 -13.09 -0.55
N ASN A 76 -30.93 -12.12 0.08
CA ASN A 76 -30.36 -11.28 1.15
C ASN A 76 -30.14 -12.06 2.45
N GLU A 77 -29.12 -11.68 3.24
CA GLU A 77 -28.70 -12.38 4.46
C GLU A 77 -29.61 -12.13 5.67
N ASN A 78 -30.26 -10.97 5.75
CA ASN A 78 -30.99 -10.57 6.96
C ASN A 78 -32.49 -10.84 6.92
N GLU A 79 -33.13 -10.84 5.75
CA GLU A 79 -34.57 -11.11 5.66
C GLU A 79 -34.85 -11.78 4.31
N ASN A 80 -35.55 -12.91 4.34
CA ASN A 80 -35.95 -13.77 3.22
C ASN A 80 -36.79 -13.08 2.11
N ASN A 81 -36.84 -11.75 2.08
CA ASN A 81 -37.60 -10.94 1.16
C ASN A 81 -36.67 -10.02 0.37
N LYS A 82 -36.22 -10.52 -0.78
CA LYS A 82 -36.03 -9.85 -2.08
C LYS A 82 -34.81 -10.42 -2.79
N ASN A 83 -35.05 -11.01 -3.95
CA ASN A 83 -34.03 -11.19 -4.98
C ASN A 83 -33.50 -9.80 -5.33
N ARG A 84 -32.26 -9.51 -4.97
CA ARG A 84 -31.62 -8.24 -5.34
C ARG A 84 -30.80 -8.48 -6.57
N LEU A 85 -31.29 -7.98 -7.71
CA LEU A 85 -30.44 -7.74 -8.87
C LEU A 85 -29.60 -6.51 -8.57
N GLU A 86 -28.28 -6.68 -8.59
CA GLU A 86 -27.32 -5.66 -8.23
C GLU A 86 -26.21 -5.61 -9.29
N LEU A 87 -25.91 -4.40 -9.76
CA LEU A 87 -24.65 -4.14 -10.43
C LEU A 87 -23.56 -4.13 -9.36
N GLU A 88 -22.76 -5.19 -9.30
CA GLU A 88 -21.70 -5.37 -8.31
C GLU A 88 -20.46 -4.59 -8.70
N ARG A 89 -20.09 -4.59 -9.98
CA ARG A 89 -18.92 -3.88 -10.51
C ARG A 89 -19.17 -3.43 -11.93
N PHE A 90 -18.67 -2.26 -12.28
CA PHE A 90 -18.65 -1.81 -13.66
C PHE A 90 -17.46 -0.91 -13.90
N TRP A 91 -16.82 -1.08 -15.06
CA TRP A 91 -15.89 -0.09 -15.56
C TRP A 91 -16.00 0.04 -17.07
N ALA A 92 -15.82 1.24 -17.56
CA ALA A 92 -15.63 1.53 -18.97
C ALA A 92 -14.31 2.28 -19.14
N LYS A 93 -13.51 1.89 -20.12
CA LYS A 93 -12.22 2.48 -20.45
C LYS A 93 -12.24 2.91 -21.91
N TYR A 94 -11.80 4.13 -22.18
CA TYR A 94 -11.51 4.62 -23.52
C TYR A 94 -10.01 4.92 -23.63
N TRP A 95 -9.26 4.16 -24.43
CA TRP A 95 -7.88 4.45 -24.79
C TRP A 95 -7.82 5.39 -26.00
N PHE A 96 -6.80 6.23 -26.03
CA PHE A 96 -6.41 7.04 -27.18
C PHE A 96 -4.88 7.15 -27.19
N LYS A 97 -4.32 7.69 -28.27
CA LYS A 97 -2.87 7.63 -28.54
C LYS A 97 -1.96 8.10 -27.39
N TRP A 98 -2.43 9.07 -26.60
CA TRP A 98 -1.66 9.74 -25.54
C TRP A 98 -2.34 9.62 -24.17
N GLY A 99 -3.25 8.66 -23.99
CA GLY A 99 -3.94 8.53 -22.71
C GLY A 99 -5.10 7.54 -22.68
N GLU A 100 -5.77 7.52 -21.54
CA GLU A 100 -6.94 6.71 -21.27
C GLU A 100 -7.90 7.40 -20.29
N LEU A 101 -9.19 7.20 -20.51
CA LEU A 101 -10.27 7.67 -19.64
C LEU A 101 -11.02 6.47 -19.08
N TYR A 102 -11.23 6.44 -17.78
CA TYR A 102 -12.03 5.44 -17.08
C TYR A 102 -13.25 6.07 -16.46
N TYR A 103 -14.33 5.30 -16.46
CA TYR A 103 -15.44 5.44 -15.54
C TYR A 103 -15.55 4.14 -14.73
N LEU A 104 -15.66 4.26 -13.42
CA LEU A 104 -15.58 3.19 -12.44
C LEU A 104 -16.83 3.24 -11.55
N LEU A 105 -17.43 2.08 -11.33
CA LEU A 105 -18.51 1.86 -10.38
C LEU A 105 -18.14 0.64 -9.54
N LYS A 106 -18.01 0.84 -8.21
CA LYS A 106 -17.73 -0.24 -7.26
C LYS A 106 -16.48 -1.07 -7.59
N GLU A 107 -15.53 -0.47 -8.28
CA GLU A 107 -14.32 -1.12 -8.77
C GLU A 107 -13.09 -0.67 -8.01
N GLU A 108 -12.01 -1.46 -7.98
CA GLU A 108 -10.79 -1.13 -7.20
C GLU A 108 -9.67 -0.56 -8.06
N ARG A 109 -9.95 -0.17 -9.31
CA ARG A 109 -8.92 0.37 -10.23
C ARG A 109 -8.49 1.82 -9.89
N HIS A 110 -8.64 2.19 -8.62
CA HIS A 110 -8.21 3.43 -7.99
C HIS A 110 -6.83 3.26 -7.37
N TRP A 111 -5.86 2.77 -8.14
CA TRP A 111 -4.48 2.74 -7.65
C TRP A 111 -3.79 4.06 -7.92
N ILE A 112 -2.87 4.39 -7.03
CA ILE A 112 -1.82 5.35 -7.31
C ILE A 112 -0.56 4.80 -6.65
N ASP A 113 0.55 4.88 -7.37
CA ASP A 113 1.85 4.50 -6.83
C ASP A 113 2.14 5.33 -5.56
N SER A 114 2.14 4.66 -4.41
CA SER A 114 2.58 5.16 -3.10
C SER A 114 3.24 4.00 -2.37
N PRO A 115 4.43 3.56 -2.84
CA PRO A 115 5.00 2.27 -2.47
C PRO A 115 5.40 2.21 -1.00
N LEU A 116 5.78 3.34 -0.38
CA LEU A 116 6.29 3.35 0.98
C LEU A 116 5.22 3.78 1.97
N LEU A 117 4.54 4.91 1.72
CA LEU A 117 3.54 5.46 2.64
C LEU A 117 2.16 4.80 2.45
N ARG A 118 1.85 4.24 1.28
CA ARG A 118 0.52 3.66 0.97
C ARG A 118 -0.60 4.66 1.24
N LEU A 119 -0.46 5.86 0.68
CA LEU A 119 -1.37 6.99 0.88
C LEU A 119 -2.77 6.76 0.30
N VAL A 120 -2.90 5.86 -0.66
CA VAL A 120 -4.16 5.47 -1.30
C VAL A 120 -4.34 3.96 -1.16
N ASP A 121 -5.43 3.57 -0.53
CA ASP A 121 -5.93 2.21 -0.50
C ASP A 121 -7.07 2.08 -1.52
N PRO A 122 -7.02 1.12 -2.46
CA PRO A 122 -8.06 0.95 -3.48
C PRO A 122 -9.47 0.72 -2.92
N GLY A 123 -9.57 0.00 -1.80
CA GLY A 123 -10.84 -0.21 -1.10
C GLY A 123 -11.39 1.13 -0.60
N ARG A 124 -10.57 1.92 0.10
CA ARG A 124 -10.98 3.26 0.56
C ARG A 124 -11.28 4.23 -0.59
N ALA A 125 -10.48 4.22 -1.65
CA ALA A 125 -10.70 5.07 -2.81
C ALA A 125 -11.96 4.68 -3.63
N SER A 126 -12.38 3.40 -3.55
CA SER A 126 -13.62 2.89 -4.13
C SER A 126 -14.82 2.93 -3.17
N ASP A 127 -14.66 3.51 -1.97
CA ASP A 127 -15.67 3.49 -0.91
C ASP A 127 -16.14 2.08 -0.54
N ASN A 128 -15.18 1.15 -0.37
CA ASN A 128 -15.42 -0.26 -0.12
C ASN A 128 -16.42 -0.86 -1.12
N TYR A 129 -16.14 -0.69 -2.42
CA TYR A 129 -16.98 -1.19 -3.52
C TYR A 129 -18.37 -0.57 -3.59
N GLN A 130 -18.55 0.66 -3.13
CA GLN A 130 -19.83 1.36 -3.27
C GLN A 130 -19.73 2.67 -4.07
N GLY A 131 -18.53 3.17 -4.28
CA GLY A 131 -18.25 4.46 -4.88
C GLY A 131 -18.34 4.47 -6.40
N GLN A 132 -18.39 5.69 -6.94
CA GLN A 132 -18.23 5.97 -8.37
C GLN A 132 -16.99 6.83 -8.55
N ALA A 133 -16.25 6.64 -9.64
CA ALA A 133 -15.15 7.52 -9.99
C ALA A 133 -14.96 7.63 -11.50
N SER A 134 -14.29 8.71 -11.87
CA SER A 134 -13.72 8.89 -13.19
C SER A 134 -12.21 9.07 -13.06
N ARG A 135 -11.45 8.51 -13.98
CA ARG A 135 -9.99 8.63 -13.98
C ARG A 135 -9.49 8.96 -15.38
N LEU A 136 -8.62 9.95 -15.50
CA LEU A 136 -7.94 10.33 -16.73
C LEU A 136 -6.44 10.10 -16.55
N ASN A 137 -5.84 9.28 -17.40
CA ASN A 137 -4.39 9.11 -17.46
C ASN A 137 -3.90 9.64 -18.80
N LEU A 138 -2.91 10.52 -18.78
CA LEU A 138 -2.24 11.05 -19.96
C LEU A 138 -0.80 10.56 -19.96
N PHE A 139 -0.30 10.13 -21.11
CA PHE A 139 1.03 9.56 -21.28
C PHE A 139 1.81 10.33 -22.33
N TRP A 140 3.10 10.58 -22.08
CA TRP A 140 4.05 11.08 -23.05
C TRP A 140 5.41 10.38 -22.87
N SER A 141 6.34 10.58 -23.79
CA SER A 141 7.66 9.91 -23.77
C SER A 141 8.45 10.13 -22.48
N GLY A 142 8.19 11.24 -21.79
CA GLY A 142 8.89 11.64 -20.57
C GLY A 142 8.06 11.50 -19.30
N GLY A 143 6.83 11.02 -19.33
CA GLY A 143 6.00 11.07 -18.12
C GLY A 143 4.56 10.65 -18.28
N GLU A 144 3.83 10.78 -17.18
CA GLU A 144 2.41 10.52 -17.09
C GLU A 144 1.72 11.47 -16.11
N LEU A 145 0.46 11.80 -16.40
CA LEU A 145 -0.43 12.57 -15.53
C LEU A 145 -1.65 11.72 -15.26
N ASN A 146 -1.97 11.50 -13.99
CA ASN A 146 -3.16 10.77 -13.57
C ASN A 146 -4.05 11.72 -12.76
N LEU A 147 -5.31 11.84 -13.15
CA LEU A 147 -6.34 12.57 -12.43
C LEU A 147 -7.46 11.59 -12.08
N LEU A 148 -7.83 11.48 -10.82
CA LEU A 148 -8.92 10.64 -10.34
C LEU A 148 -9.90 11.50 -9.56
N TYR A 149 -11.15 11.52 -9.99
CA TYR A 149 -12.25 12.11 -9.24
C TYR A 149 -13.16 10.99 -8.74
N ARG A 150 -13.33 10.91 -7.43
CA ARG A 150 -14.26 10.02 -6.74
C ARG A 150 -15.45 10.84 -6.26
N GLN A 151 -16.65 10.34 -6.53
CA GLN A 151 -17.87 10.93 -6.00
C GLN A 151 -18.18 10.42 -4.59
N ALA A 152 -18.58 11.34 -3.72
CA ALA A 152 -19.11 11.07 -2.40
C ALA A 152 -20.29 10.10 -2.43
N ARG A 153 -20.37 9.22 -1.44
CA ARG A 153 -21.63 8.59 -1.07
C ARG A 153 -21.82 8.67 0.43
N PRO A 154 -23.05 8.93 0.90
CA PRO A 154 -23.36 8.84 2.31
C PRO A 154 -23.16 7.39 2.77
N HIS A 155 -22.38 7.20 3.82
CA HIS A 155 -22.25 5.93 4.51
C HIS A 155 -22.89 6.04 5.89
N TYR A 156 -23.67 5.02 6.25
CA TYR A 156 -24.28 4.94 7.56
C TYR A 156 -23.40 4.09 8.48
N HIS A 157 -22.90 4.70 9.54
CA HIS A 157 -22.12 4.02 10.56
C HIS A 157 -22.75 4.27 11.93
N THR A 158 -23.49 3.29 12.46
CA THR A 158 -23.83 3.24 13.88
C THR A 158 -22.66 2.66 14.66
N VAL A 159 -21.75 3.51 15.14
CA VAL A 159 -20.66 3.07 16.01
C VAL A 159 -21.03 3.35 17.47
N TRP A 160 -21.07 2.30 18.27
CA TRP A 160 -21.13 2.37 19.73
C TRP A 160 -19.68 2.34 20.23
N SER A 161 -19.06 3.48 20.52
CA SER A 161 -17.72 3.53 21.12
C SER A 161 -17.59 4.61 22.18
N ASP A 162 -16.85 4.30 23.26
CA ASP A 162 -16.62 5.11 24.46
C ASP A 162 -15.75 6.37 24.27
N GLY A 163 -15.83 7.03 23.11
CA GLY A 163 -15.16 8.31 22.83
C GLY A 163 -16.10 9.51 23.01
N GLU A 164 -15.54 10.74 23.03
CA GLU A 164 -16.19 12.04 23.29
C GLU A 164 -17.46 12.39 22.49
N TRP A 165 -17.88 11.52 21.56
CA TRP A 165 -19.06 11.68 20.71
C TRP A 165 -20.02 10.49 20.91
N TYR A 166 -20.70 10.42 22.07
CA TYR A 166 -21.79 9.46 22.32
C TYR A 166 -22.99 9.69 21.37
N GLY A 167 -23.56 8.61 20.80
CA GLY A 167 -24.82 8.59 20.04
C GLY A 167 -24.69 8.22 18.55
N SER A 168 -25.82 8.02 17.88
CA SER A 168 -25.89 7.74 16.45
C SER A 168 -25.31 8.88 15.59
N PHE A 169 -24.31 8.59 14.75
CA PHE A 169 -23.72 9.55 13.81
C PHE A 169 -23.77 9.03 12.37
N TYR A 170 -23.73 9.97 11.42
CA TYR A 170 -23.60 9.71 10.00
C TYR A 170 -22.25 10.25 9.57
N ASP A 171 -21.50 9.43 8.86
CA ASP A 171 -20.23 9.82 8.30
C ASP A 171 -20.32 9.73 6.78
N THR A 172 -20.34 10.89 6.14
CA THR A 172 -20.38 10.98 4.69
C THR A 172 -18.96 11.28 4.22
N PHE A 173 -18.27 10.27 3.70
CA PHE A 173 -17.08 10.54 2.89
C PHE A 173 -17.52 11.36 1.68
N GLY A 174 -17.07 12.61 1.67
CA GLY A 174 -17.25 13.56 0.61
C GLY A 174 -16.47 13.17 -0.64
N ASP A 175 -16.45 14.10 -1.59
CA ASP A 175 -15.74 13.88 -2.85
C ASP A 175 -14.24 13.71 -2.58
N GLY A 176 -13.62 12.85 -3.38
CA GLY A 176 -12.18 12.64 -3.38
C GLY A 176 -11.60 13.11 -4.69
N LEU A 177 -10.54 13.90 -4.65
CA LEU A 177 -9.78 14.28 -5.83
C LEU A 177 -8.35 13.83 -5.65
N ILE A 178 -7.80 13.17 -6.65
CA ILE A 178 -6.40 12.81 -6.67
C ILE A 178 -5.75 13.24 -7.97
N PHE A 179 -4.66 13.97 -7.83
CA PHE A 179 -3.81 14.41 -8.91
C PHE A 179 -2.42 13.79 -8.73
N ASN A 180 -1.84 13.32 -9.81
CA ASN A 180 -0.50 12.73 -9.81
C ASN A 180 0.23 13.06 -11.12
N PHE A 181 1.37 13.72 -11.04
CA PHE A 181 2.23 14.06 -12.16
C PHE A 181 3.59 13.38 -11.98
N LYS A 182 3.94 12.49 -12.89
CA LYS A 182 5.16 11.70 -12.84
C LYS A 182 6.02 12.01 -14.05
N GLN A 183 7.27 12.37 -13.79
CA GLN A 183 8.27 12.68 -14.80
C GLN A 183 9.38 11.64 -14.72
N TYR A 184 9.68 11.04 -15.88
CA TYR A 184 10.81 10.15 -16.09
C TYR A 184 11.97 10.94 -16.70
N ILE A 185 13.17 10.73 -16.17
CA ILE A 185 14.42 11.23 -16.71
C ILE A 185 15.29 10.01 -16.98
N TYR A 186 15.51 9.76 -18.27
CA TYR A 186 16.35 8.67 -18.75
C TYR A 186 17.70 9.24 -19.17
N ASP A 187 18.78 8.62 -18.68
CA ASP A 187 20.10 8.85 -19.27
C ASP A 187 20.23 7.97 -20.51
N ASN A 188 20.16 8.59 -21.69
CA ASN A 188 20.27 7.90 -22.98
C ASN A 188 21.69 7.39 -23.26
N GLN A 189 22.67 7.57 -22.36
CA GLN A 189 24.05 7.15 -22.56
C GLN A 189 24.56 6.22 -21.45
N LYS A 190 24.50 4.90 -21.70
CA LYS A 190 25.28 3.82 -21.04
C LYS A 190 25.10 3.61 -19.53
N SER A 191 24.53 4.54 -18.76
CA SER A 191 24.59 4.49 -17.30
C SER A 191 23.50 3.63 -16.64
N ASN A 192 22.46 3.21 -17.37
CA ASN A 192 21.32 2.45 -16.83
C ASN A 192 20.74 3.10 -15.56
N ILE A 193 20.80 4.44 -15.49
CA ILE A 193 20.20 5.23 -14.42
C ILE A 193 18.83 5.69 -14.89
N GLN A 194 17.80 5.31 -14.16
CA GLN A 194 16.45 5.82 -14.34
C GLN A 194 16.09 6.64 -13.10
N LEU A 195 15.87 7.93 -13.30
CA LEU A 195 15.31 8.80 -12.28
C LEU A 195 13.83 9.02 -12.60
N SER A 196 12.96 8.87 -11.62
CA SER A 196 11.58 9.31 -11.72
C SER A 196 11.21 10.15 -10.51
N THR A 197 10.52 11.25 -10.77
CA THR A 197 9.94 12.11 -9.75
C THR A 197 8.44 12.12 -9.95
N ASN A 198 7.70 12.20 -8.85
CA ASN A 198 6.27 12.14 -8.91
C ASN A 198 5.69 13.06 -7.85
N LEU A 199 4.86 14.00 -8.29
CA LEU A 199 4.20 14.99 -7.47
C LEU A 199 2.74 14.63 -7.42
N GLY A 200 2.16 14.57 -6.23
CA GLY A 200 0.76 14.29 -6.08
C GLY A 200 0.07 15.21 -5.09
N TRP A 201 -1.23 15.32 -5.28
CA TRP A 201 -2.13 16.00 -4.36
C TRP A 201 -3.39 15.15 -4.21
N LEU A 202 -3.73 14.87 -2.96
CA LEU A 202 -4.96 14.18 -2.58
C LEU A 202 -5.81 15.14 -1.79
N SER A 203 -7.09 15.21 -2.09
CA SER A 203 -8.07 15.93 -1.31
C SER A 203 -9.25 15.01 -1.04
N SER A 204 -9.66 14.94 0.21
CA SER A 204 -10.85 14.24 0.63
C SER A 204 -11.59 15.08 1.65
N GLN A 205 -12.89 15.17 1.49
CA GLN A 205 -13.77 15.76 2.47
C GLN A 205 -14.48 14.66 3.25
N GLN A 206 -14.76 14.90 4.52
CA GLN A 206 -15.56 14.02 5.37
C GLN A 206 -16.59 14.89 6.08
N GLN A 207 -17.86 14.49 6.11
CA GLN A 207 -18.90 15.19 6.84
C GLN A 207 -19.44 14.27 7.93
N VAL A 208 -19.22 14.64 9.18
CA VAL A 208 -19.71 13.92 10.34
C VAL A 208 -20.91 14.68 10.91
N SER A 209 -22.07 14.03 10.90
CA SER A 209 -23.32 14.57 11.45
C SER A 209 -23.78 13.72 12.62
N LYS A 210 -23.95 14.33 13.79
CA LYS A 210 -24.48 13.71 15.00
C LYS A 210 -26.01 13.87 15.05
N PHE A 211 -26.73 12.83 15.45
CA PHE A 211 -28.19 12.86 15.55
C PHE A 211 -28.65 12.52 16.96
N SER A 212 -29.84 13.00 17.32
CA SER A 212 -30.52 12.57 18.54
C SER A 212 -31.23 11.25 18.29
N GLU A 213 -31.06 10.28 19.20
CA GLU A 213 -31.83 9.03 19.17
C GLU A 213 -33.26 9.22 19.67
N GLN A 214 -33.51 10.28 20.44
CA GLN A 214 -34.78 10.54 21.11
C GLN A 214 -35.80 11.29 20.23
N TYR A 215 -35.32 11.95 19.16
CA TYR A 215 -36.15 12.73 18.24
C TYR A 215 -35.74 12.45 16.79
N SER A 216 -36.67 11.87 16.00
CA SER A 216 -36.57 11.74 14.54
C SER A 216 -36.01 13.00 13.85
N PRO A 217 -35.24 12.84 12.77
CA PRO A 217 -33.78 13.00 12.77
C PRO A 217 -33.37 14.48 12.93
N LEU A 218 -33.28 14.97 14.17
CA LEU A 218 -32.69 16.29 14.41
C LEU A 218 -31.15 16.17 14.38
N VAL A 219 -30.49 16.87 13.45
CA VAL A 219 -29.03 16.99 13.41
C VAL A 219 -28.60 17.84 14.60
N LEU A 220 -27.93 17.22 15.58
CA LEU A 220 -27.43 17.88 16.77
C LEU A 220 -26.15 18.68 16.51
N ALA A 221 -25.29 18.15 15.63
CA ALA A 221 -24.05 18.80 15.25
C ALA A 221 -23.61 18.28 13.88
N GLN A 222 -23.04 19.16 13.05
CA GLN A 222 -22.41 18.77 11.79
C GLN A 222 -21.01 19.36 11.76
N ARG A 223 -20.02 18.52 11.47
CA ARG A 223 -18.64 18.92 11.29
C ARG A 223 -18.17 18.45 9.92
N GLN A 224 -17.72 19.38 9.11
CA GLN A 224 -16.99 19.06 7.89
C GLN A 224 -15.50 18.99 8.24
N ARG A 225 -14.84 17.94 7.78
CA ARG A 225 -13.40 17.79 7.86
C ARG A 225 -12.82 17.78 6.45
N LEU A 226 -11.77 18.57 6.25
CA LEU A 226 -11.00 18.55 5.02
C LEU A 226 -9.68 17.87 5.31
N ASN A 227 -9.28 16.93 4.46
CA ASN A 227 -7.96 16.31 4.51
C ASN A 227 -7.29 16.47 3.16
N GLU A 228 -6.24 17.28 3.13
CA GLU A 228 -5.40 17.47 1.95
C GLU A 228 -4.05 16.83 2.20
N VAL A 229 -3.52 16.12 1.22
CA VAL A 229 -2.20 15.50 1.30
C VAL A 229 -1.41 15.89 0.06
N TYR A 230 -0.31 16.60 0.25
CA TYR A 230 0.67 16.87 -0.79
C TYR A 230 1.77 15.83 -0.70
N ARG A 231 2.19 15.26 -1.82
CA ARG A 231 3.22 14.22 -1.83
C ARG A 231 4.26 14.45 -2.92
N THR A 232 5.46 13.99 -2.63
CA THR A 232 6.54 13.86 -3.60
C THR A 232 7.22 12.52 -3.40
N ASP A 233 7.42 11.78 -4.48
CA ASP A 233 8.26 10.59 -4.50
C ASP A 233 9.36 10.71 -5.54
N CYS A 234 10.52 10.17 -5.17
CA CYS A 234 11.70 10.09 -6.00
C CYS A 234 12.16 8.65 -6.03
N ARG A 235 12.37 8.11 -7.23
CA ARG A 235 12.94 6.78 -7.43
C ARG A 235 14.15 6.88 -8.33
N LEU A 236 15.27 6.40 -7.81
CA LEU A 236 16.53 6.24 -8.51
C LEU A 236 16.79 4.74 -8.68
N ASN A 237 16.66 4.26 -9.91
CA ASN A 237 17.04 2.89 -10.25
C ASN A 237 18.43 2.92 -10.90
N THR A 238 19.32 2.06 -10.42
CA THR A 238 20.64 1.81 -11.02
C THR A 238 20.79 0.31 -11.24
N LEU A 239 21.84 -0.12 -11.95
CA LEU A 239 22.17 -1.55 -12.06
C LEU A 239 22.41 -2.26 -10.71
N GLN A 240 22.74 -1.52 -9.65
CA GLN A 240 23.24 -2.08 -8.40
C GLN A 240 22.28 -1.95 -7.23
N PHE A 241 21.28 -1.07 -7.33
CA PHE A 241 20.28 -0.83 -6.30
C PHE A 241 19.13 0.02 -6.85
N ASN A 242 18.00 -0.08 -6.15
CA ASN A 242 16.86 0.82 -6.30
C ASN A 242 16.69 1.62 -5.01
N TRP A 243 16.70 2.94 -5.12
CA TRP A 243 16.42 3.84 -4.02
C TRP A 243 15.08 4.53 -4.26
N ILE A 244 14.21 4.50 -3.26
CA ILE A 244 12.90 5.14 -3.29
C ILE A 244 12.78 6.01 -2.05
N SER A 245 12.37 7.25 -2.23
CA SER A 245 12.02 8.14 -1.13
C SER A 245 10.64 8.72 -1.39
N GLU A 246 9.79 8.73 -0.37
CA GLU A 246 8.45 9.28 -0.42
C GLU A 246 8.27 10.23 0.75
N TYR A 247 7.78 11.43 0.47
CA TYR A 247 7.53 12.48 1.45
C TYR A 247 6.11 13.01 1.23
N ALA A 248 5.37 13.21 2.31
CA ALA A 248 4.01 13.73 2.28
C ALA A 248 3.78 14.74 3.39
N LEU A 249 2.91 15.72 3.11
CA LEU A 249 2.40 16.71 4.04
C LEU A 249 0.90 16.59 4.09
N SER A 250 0.34 16.31 5.26
CA SER A 250 -1.11 16.34 5.45
C SER A 250 -1.55 17.62 6.14
N ARG A 251 -2.59 18.24 5.60
CA ARG A 251 -3.36 19.31 6.22
C ARG A 251 -4.73 18.77 6.61
N THR A 252 -5.17 19.08 7.83
CA THR A 252 -6.52 18.77 8.32
C THR A 252 -7.26 20.09 8.59
N ASP A 253 -8.34 20.09 9.38
CA ASP A 253 -9.06 21.31 9.78
C ASP A 253 -8.16 22.39 10.42
N SER A 254 -7.01 21.99 10.98
CA SER A 254 -5.97 22.90 11.44
C SER A 254 -5.13 23.42 10.28
N ALA A 255 -4.71 24.68 10.32
CA ALA A 255 -3.77 25.25 9.34
C ALA A 255 -2.37 24.60 9.36
N ASP A 256 -2.09 23.77 10.37
CA ASP A 256 -0.82 23.07 10.52
C ASP A 256 -0.61 21.98 9.46
N LEU A 257 0.64 21.87 9.00
CA LEU A 257 1.09 20.82 8.10
C LEU A 257 1.83 19.75 8.90
N PHE A 258 1.38 18.51 8.79
CA PHE A 258 2.00 17.38 9.45
C PHE A 258 2.77 16.54 8.42
N PRO A 259 4.09 16.31 8.59
CA PRO A 259 4.87 15.54 7.64
C PRO A 259 4.83 14.03 7.89
N ALA A 260 5.03 13.25 6.84
CA ALA A 260 5.38 11.85 6.92
C ALA A 260 6.35 11.51 5.80
N TRP A 261 7.39 10.72 6.09
CA TRP A 261 8.32 10.31 5.05
C TRP A 261 8.85 8.90 5.29
N ALA A 262 9.25 8.28 4.19
CA ALA A 262 9.93 7.00 4.19
C ALA A 262 10.96 6.97 3.07
N SER A 263 12.07 6.30 3.31
CA SER A 263 13.13 6.08 2.34
C SER A 263 13.56 4.62 2.38
N GLU A 264 13.66 3.97 1.23
CA GLU A 264 13.97 2.56 1.08
C GLU A 264 15.06 2.38 0.02
N LEU A 265 16.17 1.76 0.43
CA LEU A 265 17.19 1.21 -0.45
C LEU A 265 16.93 -0.29 -0.56
N ARG A 266 16.71 -0.80 -1.77
CA ARG A 266 16.49 -2.22 -2.03
C ARG A 266 17.31 -2.70 -3.23
N ASP A 267 17.34 -4.01 -3.40
CA ASP A 267 18.08 -4.68 -4.46
C ASP A 267 19.57 -4.31 -4.46
N PHE A 268 20.11 -3.91 -3.30
CA PHE A 268 21.54 -3.64 -3.17
C PHE A 268 22.28 -4.96 -3.02
N HIS A 269 23.11 -5.30 -4.01
CA HIS A 269 23.84 -6.55 -4.04
C HIS A 269 25.32 -6.36 -3.66
N LEU A 270 25.77 -7.08 -2.63
CA LEU A 270 27.19 -7.20 -2.28
C LEU A 270 27.60 -8.67 -2.35
N GLY A 271 27.98 -9.12 -3.55
CA GLY A 271 28.27 -10.53 -3.80
C GLY A 271 26.98 -11.37 -3.67
N PRO A 272 26.96 -12.43 -2.84
CA PRO A 272 25.77 -13.27 -2.65
C PRO A 272 24.73 -12.68 -1.68
N PHE A 273 24.99 -11.50 -1.13
CA PHE A 273 24.13 -10.83 -0.15
C PHE A 273 23.26 -9.77 -0.81
N TRP A 274 21.97 -9.79 -0.46
CA TRP A 274 20.96 -8.86 -0.93
C TRP A 274 20.47 -8.06 0.26
N PHE A 275 20.46 -6.74 0.14
CA PHE A 275 20.07 -5.85 1.23
C PHE A 275 18.82 -5.07 0.86
N LEU A 276 17.93 -4.96 1.84
CA LEU A 276 16.84 -4.00 1.86
C LEU A 276 16.94 -3.24 3.18
N VAL A 277 16.97 -1.91 3.10
CA VAL A 277 17.03 -1.02 4.26
C VAL A 277 16.00 0.08 4.05
N ARG A 278 15.08 0.22 4.99
CA ARG A 278 14.06 1.24 5.00
C ARG A 278 14.11 2.04 6.28
N TYR A 279 14.07 3.35 6.18
CA TYR A 279 13.89 4.30 7.28
C TYR A 279 12.58 5.05 7.09
N TYR A 280 11.90 5.36 8.18
CA TYR A 280 10.65 6.10 8.13
C TYR A 280 10.41 6.89 9.40
N ASP A 281 9.71 8.01 9.24
CA ASP A 281 9.26 8.87 10.33
C ASP A 281 7.91 9.48 9.94
N TYR A 282 6.88 9.15 10.72
CA TYR A 282 5.51 9.55 10.50
C TYR A 282 5.07 10.43 11.66
N HIS A 283 4.73 11.70 11.38
CA HIS A 283 4.26 12.59 12.42
C HIS A 283 2.97 12.06 13.08
N ARG A 284 2.82 12.28 14.39
CA ARG A 284 1.66 11.81 15.19
C ARG A 284 0.31 12.25 14.64
N ASN A 285 0.27 13.42 14.03
CA ASN A 285 -0.93 14.03 13.47
C ASN A 285 -1.02 13.89 11.94
N PHE A 286 -0.11 13.16 11.29
CA PHE A 286 -0.23 12.90 9.86
C PHE A 286 -1.49 12.09 9.58
N ARG A 287 -2.32 12.54 8.62
CA ARG A 287 -3.58 11.89 8.25
C ARG A 287 -3.75 11.83 6.74
N SER A 288 -4.21 10.68 6.24
CA SER A 288 -4.65 10.50 4.86
C SER A 288 -5.90 9.63 4.86
N ASP A 289 -7.08 10.20 4.59
CA ASP A 289 -8.34 9.44 4.66
C ASP A 289 -8.47 8.37 3.59
N LEU A 290 -7.78 8.56 2.47
CA LEU A 290 -7.66 7.55 1.43
C LEU A 290 -6.69 6.42 1.80
N SER A 291 -5.93 6.53 2.90
CA SER A 291 -4.98 5.51 3.35
C SER A 291 -5.55 4.63 4.46
N ARG A 292 -5.32 3.32 4.35
CA ARG A 292 -5.61 2.39 5.46
C ARG A 292 -4.72 2.63 6.67
N ASN A 293 -3.44 2.97 6.43
CA ASN A 293 -2.43 3.18 7.47
C ASN A 293 -2.63 4.49 8.25
N PHE A 294 -3.13 5.53 7.57
CA PHE A 294 -3.14 6.90 8.08
C PHE A 294 -4.53 7.56 8.14
N GLY A 295 -5.61 6.89 7.72
CA GLY A 295 -6.95 7.48 7.71
C GLY A 295 -7.74 7.33 9.02
N TRP A 296 -8.78 8.15 9.18
CA TRP A 296 -9.52 8.33 10.44
C TRP A 296 -10.51 7.23 10.82
N GLN A 297 -11.02 6.47 9.85
CA GLN A 297 -12.16 5.56 10.04
C GLN A 297 -11.95 4.56 11.18
N ILE A 298 -12.87 4.61 12.15
CA ILE A 298 -12.96 3.74 13.33
C ILE A 298 -13.50 2.38 12.88
N GLY A 299 -12.85 1.28 13.24
CA GLY A 299 -13.25 -0.08 12.86
C GLY A 299 -12.40 -0.73 11.77
N ASP A 300 -11.43 0.01 11.21
CA ASP A 300 -10.38 -0.62 10.39
C ASP A 300 -9.48 -1.45 11.32
N TRP A 301 -9.60 -2.77 11.26
CA TRP A 301 -8.87 -3.75 12.10
C TRP A 301 -7.34 -3.75 11.92
N GLY A 302 -6.79 -2.74 11.24
CA GLY A 302 -5.35 -2.59 10.99
C GLY A 302 -4.68 -1.66 11.99
N GLU A 303 -3.45 -2.00 12.37
CA GLU A 303 -2.60 -1.11 13.16
C GLU A 303 -2.33 0.20 12.41
N LYS A 304 -2.85 1.31 12.94
CA LYS A 304 -2.54 2.64 12.41
C LYS A 304 -1.06 2.98 12.62
N GLN A 305 -0.47 3.67 11.64
CA GLN A 305 0.97 3.93 11.60
C GLN A 305 1.38 5.35 11.98
N PHE A 306 0.44 6.26 12.23
CA PHE A 306 0.78 7.64 12.60
C PHE A 306 1.59 7.70 13.91
N GLY A 307 2.58 8.61 13.99
CA GLY A 307 3.45 8.75 15.16
C GLY A 307 4.54 7.68 15.29
N ARG A 308 4.76 6.85 14.27
CA ARG A 308 5.83 5.83 14.25
C ARG A 308 7.08 6.36 13.58
N ARG A 309 8.23 6.11 14.21
CA ARG A 309 9.56 6.34 13.66
C ARG A 309 10.42 5.10 13.82
N GLY A 310 11.19 4.72 12.81
CA GLY A 310 11.92 3.48 12.87
C GLY A 310 12.64 3.09 11.60
N TYR A 311 13.08 1.85 11.58
CA TYR A 311 13.73 1.25 10.44
C TYR A 311 13.41 -0.24 10.30
N ASN A 312 13.46 -0.71 9.07
CA ASN A 312 13.37 -2.12 8.70
C ASN A 312 14.64 -2.43 7.90
N SER A 313 15.33 -3.49 8.28
CA SER A 313 16.45 -4.02 7.52
C SER A 313 16.27 -5.49 7.26
N GLN A 314 16.53 -5.90 6.03
CA GLN A 314 16.54 -7.29 5.60
C GLN A 314 17.86 -7.60 4.90
N ILE A 315 18.46 -8.71 5.28
CA ILE A 315 19.64 -9.28 4.62
C ILE A 315 19.24 -10.67 4.13
N SER A 316 19.28 -10.88 2.82
CA SER A 316 19.07 -12.20 2.22
C SER A 316 20.39 -12.73 1.67
N TYR A 317 20.67 -14.02 1.85
CA TYR A 317 21.84 -14.71 1.32
C TYR A 317 21.37 -15.92 0.51
N LEU A 318 21.65 -15.89 -0.79
CA LEU A 318 21.40 -17.03 -1.66
C LEU A 318 22.57 -18.00 -1.55
N LEU A 319 22.33 -19.21 -1.00
CA LEU A 319 23.35 -20.24 -0.88
C LEU A 319 23.79 -20.70 -2.29
N PRO A 320 25.06 -20.49 -2.69
CA PRO A 320 25.49 -20.88 -4.03
C PRO A 320 25.28 -22.38 -4.28
N LYS A 321 24.85 -22.73 -5.50
CA LYS A 321 24.56 -24.11 -5.94
C LYS A 321 23.42 -24.79 -5.18
N LYS A 322 22.65 -24.05 -4.38
CA LYS A 322 21.45 -24.53 -3.70
C LYS A 322 20.31 -23.54 -3.94
N MET A 323 19.10 -24.03 -4.17
CA MET A 323 17.89 -23.18 -4.22
C MET A 323 17.41 -22.85 -2.81
N ILE A 324 18.31 -22.38 -1.94
CA ILE A 324 18.01 -22.04 -0.55
C ILE A 324 18.42 -20.59 -0.31
N THR A 325 17.47 -19.77 0.14
CA THR A 325 17.70 -18.38 0.54
C THR A 325 17.59 -18.28 2.06
N LEU A 326 18.65 -17.77 2.70
CA LEU A 326 18.63 -17.44 4.12
C LEU A 326 18.28 -15.96 4.28
N THR A 327 17.21 -15.66 5.00
CA THR A 327 16.75 -14.29 5.20
C THR A 327 16.78 -13.93 6.68
N TYR A 328 17.46 -12.84 7.01
CA TYR A 328 17.42 -12.19 8.32
C TYR A 328 16.68 -10.87 8.19
N GLN A 329 15.61 -10.69 8.96
CA GLN A 329 14.82 -9.45 9.03
C GLN A 329 14.90 -8.88 10.43
N HIS A 330 15.10 -7.57 10.52
CA HIS A 330 15.11 -6.83 11.77
C HIS A 330 14.27 -5.56 11.61
N ASN A 331 13.27 -5.43 12.48
CA ASN A 331 12.32 -4.33 12.50
C ASN A 331 12.40 -3.64 13.86
N TYR A 332 12.68 -2.34 13.85
CA TYR A 332 12.65 -1.52 15.05
C TYR A 332 11.78 -0.29 14.80
N TYR A 333 10.91 0.03 15.76
CA TYR A 333 10.16 1.28 15.73
C TYR A 333 9.88 1.77 17.14
N ALA A 334 9.81 3.09 17.27
CA ALA A 334 9.24 3.79 18.41
C ALA A 334 7.91 4.41 17.97
N SER A 335 6.91 4.38 18.84
CA SER A 335 5.60 5.00 18.61
C SER A 335 5.33 5.99 19.73
N GLU A 336 4.98 7.23 19.39
CA GLU A 336 4.58 8.24 20.39
C GLU A 336 3.21 7.91 21.00
N ILE A 337 2.38 7.18 20.26
CA ILE A 337 1.07 6.74 20.70
C ILE A 337 1.22 5.29 21.11
N LYS A 338 0.88 4.97 22.36
CA LYS A 338 0.60 3.59 22.78
C LYS A 338 -0.62 3.16 21.96
N SER A 339 -0.41 2.51 20.82
CA SER A 339 -1.51 2.00 20.01
C SER A 339 -2.38 1.15 20.92
N VAL A 340 -3.69 1.37 20.92
CA VAL A 340 -4.66 0.50 21.59
C VAL A 340 -4.61 -0.83 20.85
N THR A 341 -3.66 -1.68 21.22
CA THR A 341 -3.62 -3.07 20.78
C THR A 341 -4.81 -3.72 21.48
N ARG A 342 -5.96 -3.84 20.79
CA ARG A 342 -6.92 -4.87 21.21
C ARG A 342 -6.21 -6.20 21.00
N ILE A 343 -5.72 -6.78 22.10
CA ILE A 343 -5.12 -8.10 22.12
C ILE A 343 -6.19 -9.07 21.62
N ARG A 344 -6.08 -9.50 20.37
CA ARG A 344 -6.86 -10.64 19.88
C ARG A 344 -6.10 -11.88 20.34
N ILE A 345 -6.55 -12.48 21.43
CA ILE A 345 -6.12 -13.83 21.81
C ILE A 345 -6.83 -14.77 20.82
N GLY A 346 -6.12 -15.14 19.75
CA GLY A 346 -6.67 -16.02 18.72
C GLY A 346 -5.62 -16.44 17.71
N GLY A 347 -5.10 -17.66 17.89
CA GLY A 347 -4.40 -18.43 16.86
C GLY A 347 -2.89 -18.22 16.79
N GLU A 348 -2.15 -19.09 17.47
CA GLU A 348 -0.70 -19.23 17.33
C GLU A 348 -0.29 -19.34 15.85
N THR A 349 0.50 -18.39 15.35
CA THR A 349 1.26 -18.58 14.11
C THR A 349 2.68 -18.96 14.48
N ILE A 350 2.91 -20.27 14.69
CA ILE A 350 4.22 -20.84 14.99
C ILE A 350 5.08 -20.77 13.72
N TRP A 351 5.90 -19.73 13.58
CA TRP A 351 7.11 -19.76 12.75
C TRP A 351 8.36 -20.08 13.58
N TRP A 352 8.29 -21.14 14.38
CA TRP A 352 9.46 -21.69 15.09
C TRP A 352 9.34 -23.21 15.24
N LYS A 353 9.43 -23.96 14.13
CA LYS A 353 9.51 -25.44 14.22
C LYS A 353 10.66 -26.10 13.47
N PHE A 354 11.66 -25.36 12.97
CA PHE A 354 12.77 -26.00 12.23
C PHE A 354 14.20 -25.75 12.76
N LEU A 355 14.41 -25.08 13.89
CA LEU A 355 15.77 -24.68 14.29
C LEU A 355 16.12 -25.00 15.75
N ARG A 356 15.94 -26.26 16.18
CA ARG A 356 16.45 -26.75 17.48
C ARG A 356 17.95 -27.09 17.48
N ASN A 357 18.60 -27.13 16.31
CA ASN A 357 20.01 -27.51 16.24
C ASN A 357 20.92 -26.26 16.33
N ARG A 358 21.21 -25.84 17.57
CA ARG A 358 22.11 -24.71 17.90
C ARG A 358 23.45 -24.79 17.16
N LYS A 359 23.99 -25.99 16.95
CA LYS A 359 25.25 -26.22 16.19
C LYS A 359 25.10 -25.84 14.71
N PHE A 360 23.94 -26.11 14.12
CA PHE A 360 23.65 -25.78 12.73
C PHE A 360 23.54 -24.26 12.52
N ILE A 361 22.91 -23.54 13.46
CA ILE A 361 22.83 -22.07 13.42
C ILE A 361 24.22 -21.44 13.54
N ILE A 362 25.03 -21.90 14.51
CA ILE A 362 26.40 -21.40 14.71
C ILE A 362 27.25 -21.66 13.45
N MET A 363 27.18 -22.86 12.89
CA MET A 363 27.90 -23.21 11.66
C MET A 363 27.47 -22.35 10.45
N ILE A 364 26.17 -22.07 10.30
CA ILE A 364 25.67 -21.19 9.24
C ILE A 364 26.17 -19.76 9.46
N MET A 365 26.11 -19.25 10.69
CA MET A 365 26.56 -17.90 11.04
C MET A 365 28.06 -17.73 10.86
N GLU A 366 28.88 -18.71 11.24
CA GLU A 366 30.34 -18.67 11.02
C GLU A 366 30.67 -18.70 9.53
N LYS A 367 29.99 -19.55 8.75
CA LYS A 367 30.18 -19.60 7.30
C LYS A 367 29.70 -18.31 6.62
N PHE A 368 28.63 -17.71 7.12
CA PHE A 368 28.14 -16.39 6.69
C PHE A 368 29.19 -15.30 6.95
N ILE A 369 29.71 -15.20 8.18
CA ILE A 369 30.73 -14.22 8.57
C ILE A 369 32.01 -14.39 7.75
N TRP A 370 32.47 -15.63 7.55
CA TRP A 370 33.66 -15.92 6.76
C TRP A 370 33.50 -15.51 5.29
N ASN A 371 32.39 -15.89 4.65
CA ASN A 371 32.09 -15.50 3.26
C ASN A 371 31.95 -13.98 3.11
N PHE A 372 31.32 -13.31 4.07
CA PHE A 372 31.18 -11.86 4.08
C PHE A 372 32.54 -11.15 4.18
N SER A 373 33.40 -11.58 5.11
CA SER A 373 34.78 -11.09 5.24
C SER A 373 35.61 -11.32 3.97
N LYS A 374 35.46 -12.48 3.32
CA LYS A 374 36.14 -12.80 2.06
C LYS A 374 35.69 -11.89 0.92
N ALA A 375 34.38 -11.69 0.74
CA ALA A 375 33.82 -10.79 -0.27
C ALA A 375 34.30 -9.33 -0.09
N LEU A 376 34.42 -8.87 1.16
CA LEU A 376 34.98 -7.55 1.47
C LEU A 376 36.48 -7.42 1.12
N LYS A 377 37.24 -8.52 1.20
CA LYS A 377 38.67 -8.55 0.84
C LYS A 377 38.88 -8.61 -0.67
N GLU A 378 38.06 -9.35 -1.41
CA GLU A 378 38.22 -9.52 -2.87
C GLU A 378 37.88 -8.24 -3.67
N LYS A 379 37.04 -7.34 -3.13
CA LYS A 379 36.78 -6.02 -3.74
C LYS A 379 37.87 -4.97 -3.50
N SER A 380 38.97 -5.28 -2.81
CA SER A 380 40.09 -4.33 -2.73
C SER A 380 40.75 -4.19 -4.10
N PRO A 381 40.94 -2.97 -4.64
CA PRO A 381 41.50 -2.79 -5.97
C PRO A 381 42.89 -3.45 -6.05
N PRO A 382 43.24 -4.05 -7.21
CA PRO A 382 44.56 -4.63 -7.40
C PRO A 382 45.62 -3.58 -7.08
N LYS A 383 46.71 -4.00 -6.42
CA LYS A 383 47.85 -3.14 -6.09
C LYS A 383 48.40 -2.56 -7.41
N THR A 384 47.96 -1.36 -7.77
CA THR A 384 48.61 -0.59 -8.82
C THR A 384 49.97 -0.16 -8.28
N THR A 385 51.02 -0.56 -8.98
CA THR A 385 52.45 -0.34 -8.66
C THR A 385 52.90 1.11 -8.80
N ARG A 386 51.98 2.10 -8.70
CA ARG A 386 52.36 3.51 -8.68
C ARG A 386 52.44 4.01 -7.24
N PRO A 387 53.48 4.79 -6.88
CA PRO A 387 53.61 5.32 -5.53
C PRO A 387 52.46 6.30 -5.26
N ARG A 388 51.46 5.84 -4.50
CA ARG A 388 50.40 6.69 -3.97
C ARG A 388 50.98 7.53 -2.83
N THR A 389 50.75 8.84 -2.93
CA THR A 389 51.09 9.81 -1.88
C THR A 389 50.47 9.40 -0.54
N GLU A 390 51.26 9.58 0.52
CA GLU A 390 51.06 9.09 1.89
C GLU A 390 49.71 9.50 2.51
N ILE A 391 49.14 10.59 2.01
CA ILE A 391 47.85 11.16 2.42
C ILE A 391 46.66 10.22 2.09
N SER A 392 46.74 9.46 1.00
CA SER A 392 45.67 8.53 0.58
C SER A 392 45.60 7.26 1.45
N ARG A 393 46.74 6.82 2.02
CA ARG A 393 46.81 5.65 2.92
C ARG A 393 46.15 5.93 4.27
N ARG A 394 46.32 7.14 4.83
CA ARG A 394 45.74 7.50 6.13
C ARG A 394 44.20 7.60 6.10
N ARG A 395 43.59 8.09 5.01
CA ARG A 395 42.12 8.15 4.88
C ARG A 395 41.48 6.77 4.73
N PHE A 396 42.09 5.87 3.95
CA PHE A 396 41.57 4.51 3.75
C PHE A 396 41.63 3.67 5.04
N TRP A 397 42.71 3.78 5.83
CA TRP A 397 42.82 3.11 7.12
C TRP A 397 41.84 3.63 8.18
N LYS A 398 41.52 4.94 8.17
CA LYS A 398 40.48 5.50 9.06
C LYS A 398 39.07 4.97 8.74
N CYS A 399 38.70 4.79 7.47
CA CYS A 399 37.40 4.18 7.11
C CYS A 399 37.31 2.70 7.49
N ARG A 400 38.38 1.92 7.30
CA ARG A 400 38.41 0.49 7.62
C ARG A 400 38.24 0.21 9.13
N ARG A 401 38.86 1.03 9.99
CA ARG A 401 38.67 0.94 11.46
C ARG A 401 37.25 1.27 11.90
N LYS A 402 36.57 2.23 11.27
CA LYS A 402 35.18 2.60 11.63
C LYS A 402 34.15 1.50 11.36
N ILE A 403 34.40 0.60 10.40
CA ILE A 403 33.47 -0.48 10.03
C ILE A 403 33.79 -1.80 10.74
N LEU A 404 35.07 -2.12 10.96
CA LEU A 404 35.47 -3.37 11.62
C LEU A 404 35.25 -3.37 13.14
N VAL A 405 35.38 -2.22 13.80
CA VAL A 405 35.25 -2.12 15.27
C VAL A 405 33.81 -2.40 15.75
N PRO A 406 32.74 -1.90 15.10
CA PRO A 406 31.36 -2.26 15.46
C PRO A 406 31.03 -3.74 15.25
N LEU A 407 31.55 -4.37 14.19
CA LEU A 407 31.29 -5.78 13.87
C LEU A 407 31.93 -6.75 14.87
N VAL A 408 33.14 -6.44 15.36
CA VAL A 408 33.78 -7.19 16.46
C VAL A 408 33.08 -6.93 17.79
N ALA A 409 32.57 -5.72 18.02
CA ALA A 409 31.76 -5.40 19.20
C ALA A 409 30.43 -6.17 19.23
N VAL A 410 29.74 -6.33 18.08
CA VAL A 410 28.52 -7.16 17.97
C VAL A 410 28.82 -8.64 18.23
N SER A 411 29.93 -9.17 17.70
CA SER A 411 30.39 -10.54 18.00
C SER A 411 30.71 -10.75 19.49
N SER A 412 31.17 -9.71 20.18
CA SER A 412 31.53 -9.76 21.61
C SER A 412 30.30 -9.58 22.51
N ALA A 413 29.35 -8.71 22.12
CA ALA A 413 28.08 -8.52 22.80
C ALA A 413 27.20 -9.79 22.75
N ILE A 414 27.24 -10.55 21.65
CA ILE A 414 26.56 -11.84 21.52
C ILE A 414 27.17 -12.91 22.44
N ARG A 415 28.46 -12.79 22.82
CA ARG A 415 29.07 -13.67 23.83
C ARG A 415 28.73 -13.26 25.27
N ILE A 416 28.49 -11.97 25.53
CA ILE A 416 28.21 -11.41 26.86
C ILE A 416 26.72 -11.60 27.25
N LEU A 417 25.80 -11.64 26.28
CA LEU A 417 24.35 -11.81 26.52
C LEU A 417 23.90 -13.28 26.70
N ILE A 418 24.82 -14.22 26.89
CA ILE A 418 24.51 -15.62 27.22
C ILE A 418 24.77 -15.81 28.73
N PRO A 419 23.76 -15.80 29.59
CA PRO A 419 23.98 -16.04 31.02
C PRO A 419 24.55 -17.45 31.21
N GLY A 420 25.69 -17.52 31.87
CA GLY A 420 26.22 -18.76 32.43
C GLY A 420 25.21 -19.30 33.45
N ARG A 421 24.96 -20.60 33.40
CA ARG A 421 24.17 -21.33 34.40
C ARG A 421 24.67 -20.98 35.81
N GLY A 422 23.77 -20.44 36.59
CA GLY A 422 23.83 -20.38 38.04
C GLY A 422 22.51 -19.82 38.53
N TRP A 423 21.99 -20.38 39.62
CA TRP A 423 20.74 -20.03 40.32
C TRP A 423 19.54 -20.87 39.88
N GLU A 424 19.60 -22.15 40.25
CA GLU A 424 18.45 -22.85 40.85
C GLU A 424 18.39 -22.45 42.34
N ASN A 425 17.17 -22.35 42.88
CA ASN A 425 16.74 -22.00 44.24
C ASN A 425 16.42 -20.51 44.47
N GLU A 426 15.18 -20.12 44.15
CA GLU A 426 14.10 -19.76 45.12
C GLU A 426 12.77 -19.57 44.39
#